data_AF-A0A960G9E1-F1
#
_entry.id   AF-A0A960G9E1-F1
#
_cell.length_a   1.000
_cell.length_b   1.000
_cell.length_c   1.000
_cell.angle_alpha   90.00
_cell.angle_beta   90.00
_cell.angle_gamma   90.00
#
_symmetry.space_group_name_H-M   'P 1'
#
loop_
_entity.id
_entity.type
_entity.pdbx_description
1 polymer ?
#
loop_
_entity_poly.entity_id
_entity_poly.type
_entity_poly.pdbx_seq_one_letter_code
_entity_poly.pdbx_strand_id
1 'polypeptide(L)'
;MSRDLDRLVVGRWGSVRPGGSGVAWVVQDAEGLIVGPVAEFLRDFAARGNSAGSVRSYAYVLLRWWRWLAAVGVDWDRATAAEVRDLVLWLQLHPKPRRSARTLSADLVGTVNPKTGKQYLDDHYAARTIRHNNAALASFYEYWAEQGRGPVMNPVLRAGGGRRPNAHHNPMMPFRPEGKLRYNPKVPRRRPRALTDEAWDELFDTLTCHRDRALLALTVSNGARASEVLG
;
A
#
# COMPACT_ATOMS: atom_id res chain seq x y z
N MET A 1 7.52 -20.69 18.61
CA MET A 1 7.93 -19.73 19.66
C MET A 1 7.41 -18.35 19.25
N SER A 2 6.86 -17.58 20.17
CA SER A 2 6.40 -16.21 19.87
C SER A 2 7.62 -15.31 19.74
N ARG A 3 7.73 -14.55 18.64
CA ARG A 3 8.79 -13.55 18.45
C ARG A 3 8.50 -12.33 19.32
N ASP A 4 9.53 -11.73 19.91
CA ASP A 4 9.41 -10.43 20.56
C ASP A 4 9.35 -9.34 19.47
N LEU A 5 8.14 -8.94 19.11
CA LEU A 5 7.92 -7.98 18.04
C LEU A 5 8.28 -6.56 18.46
N ASP A 6 8.22 -6.23 19.75
CA ASP A 6 8.47 -4.87 20.27
C ASP A 6 9.94 -4.48 20.14
N ARG A 7 10.85 -5.46 20.20
CA ARG A 7 12.29 -5.25 20.05
C ARG A 7 12.83 -5.53 18.65
N LEU A 8 11.98 -6.02 17.73
CA LEU A 8 12.41 -6.45 16.42
C LEU A 8 12.70 -5.25 15.50
N VAL A 9 13.96 -5.14 15.07
CA VAL A 9 14.41 -4.07 14.18
C VAL A 9 14.47 -4.57 12.74
N VAL A 10 13.70 -3.94 11.85
CA VAL A 10 13.75 -4.20 10.41
C VAL A 10 14.74 -3.23 9.75
N GLY A 11 15.85 -3.77 9.24
CA GLY A 11 16.90 -3.00 8.56
C GLY A 11 16.41 -2.28 7.29
N ARG A 12 17.08 -1.18 6.93
CA ARG A 12 16.74 -0.33 5.77
C ARG A 12 17.67 -0.54 4.57
N TRP A 13 18.01 -1.78 4.24
CA TRP A 13 18.87 -2.13 3.11
C TRP A 13 18.09 -2.29 1.80
N GLY A 14 18.75 -2.25 0.65
CA GLY A 14 18.10 -2.42 -0.65
C GLY A 14 17.21 -1.26 -1.09
N SER A 15 16.78 -1.30 -2.36
CA SER A 15 16.09 -0.17 -3.00
C SER A 15 15.13 -0.59 -4.11
N VAL A 16 14.20 0.31 -4.45
CA VAL A 16 13.34 0.18 -5.64
C VAL A 16 13.87 1.13 -6.70
N ARG A 17 14.23 0.61 -7.87
CA ARG A 17 14.77 1.38 -9.00
C ARG A 17 13.87 1.24 -10.23
N PRO A 18 13.84 2.24 -11.13
CA PRO A 18 13.32 2.02 -12.47
C PRO A 18 14.03 0.83 -13.11
N GLY A 19 13.28 -0.04 -13.78
CA GLY A 19 13.86 -1.15 -14.54
C GLY A 19 14.07 -0.78 -16.02
N GLY A 20 14.56 -1.75 -16.79
CA GLY A 20 14.76 -1.64 -18.23
C GLY A 20 13.53 -2.02 -19.05
N SER A 21 13.72 -2.28 -20.35
CA SER A 21 12.66 -2.70 -21.26
C SER A 21 11.94 -3.96 -20.75
N GLY A 22 10.63 -3.84 -20.51
CA GLY A 22 9.76 -4.95 -20.09
C GLY A 22 9.50 -5.06 -18.58
N VAL A 23 10.22 -4.33 -17.72
CA VAL A 23 9.92 -4.26 -16.27
C VAL A 23 10.08 -2.81 -15.80
N ALA A 24 8.98 -2.13 -15.50
CA ALA A 24 9.02 -0.71 -15.12
C ALA A 24 9.80 -0.47 -13.81
N TRP A 25 9.81 -1.43 -12.88
CA TRP A 25 10.45 -1.30 -11.57
C TRP A 25 11.09 -2.60 -11.12
N VAL A 26 12.30 -2.51 -10.57
CA VAL A 26 13.02 -3.64 -9.96
C VAL A 26 13.30 -3.38 -8.49
N VAL A 27 13.44 -4.47 -7.72
CA VAL A 27 13.85 -4.43 -6.31
C VAL A 27 15.27 -4.97 -6.21
N GLN A 28 16.13 -4.22 -5.54
CA GLN A 28 17.50 -4.60 -5.24
C GLN A 28 17.67 -4.93 -3.75
N ASP A 29 18.47 -5.94 -3.45
CA ASP A 29 18.85 -6.33 -2.09
C ASP A 29 19.96 -5.45 -1.49
N ALA A 30 20.54 -5.89 -0.36
CA ALA A 30 21.58 -5.13 0.35
C ALA A 30 22.86 -4.99 -0.48
N GLU A 31 23.16 -5.97 -1.32
CA GLU A 31 24.32 -6.06 -2.21
C GLU A 31 24.07 -5.35 -3.55
N GLY A 32 22.86 -4.84 -3.79
CA GLY A 32 22.47 -4.17 -5.02
C GLY A 32 22.07 -5.13 -6.14
N LEU A 33 21.98 -6.44 -5.85
CA LEU A 33 21.55 -7.46 -6.78
C LEU A 33 20.03 -7.45 -6.92
N ILE A 34 19.54 -7.79 -8.11
CA ILE A 34 18.11 -7.85 -8.38
C ILE A 34 17.51 -9.04 -7.64
N VAL A 35 16.46 -8.78 -6.88
CA VAL A 35 15.67 -9.82 -6.22
C VAL A 35 14.85 -10.56 -7.28
N GLY A 36 15.40 -11.69 -7.77
CA GLY A 36 14.85 -12.47 -8.88
C GLY A 36 13.35 -12.76 -8.76
N PRO A 37 12.85 -13.34 -7.65
CA PRO A 37 11.44 -13.67 -7.50
C PRO A 37 10.51 -12.45 -7.60
N VAL A 38 10.96 -11.29 -7.12
CA VAL A 38 10.21 -10.03 -7.22
C VAL A 38 10.21 -9.51 -8.64
N ALA A 39 11.36 -9.52 -9.31
CA ALA A 39 11.47 -9.04 -10.69
C ALA A 39 10.60 -9.85 -11.66
N GLU A 40 10.53 -11.17 -11.48
CA GLU A 40 9.69 -12.06 -12.29
C GLU A 40 8.20 -11.75 -12.10
N PHE A 41 7.75 -11.68 -10.84
CA PHE A 41 6.38 -11.28 -10.52
C PHE A 41 6.04 -9.89 -11.06
N LEU A 42 6.90 -8.88 -10.89
CA LEU A 42 6.62 -7.53 -11.35
C LEU A 42 6.55 -7.42 -12.88
N ARG A 43 7.29 -8.29 -13.60
CA ARG A 43 7.19 -8.41 -15.07
C ARG A 43 5.81 -8.92 -15.48
N ASP A 44 5.35 -10.02 -14.88
CA ASP A 44 4.02 -10.57 -15.14
C ASP A 44 2.93 -9.57 -14.74
N PHE A 45 3.06 -8.96 -13.56
CA PHE A 45 2.12 -7.98 -13.06
C PHE A 45 2.00 -6.77 -14.00
N ALA A 46 3.10 -6.30 -14.59
CA ALA A 46 3.07 -5.26 -15.62
C ALA A 46 2.45 -5.76 -16.94
N ALA A 47 2.77 -6.99 -17.37
CA ALA A 47 2.22 -7.59 -18.58
C ALA A 47 0.69 -7.77 -18.54
N ARG A 48 0.10 -7.94 -17.34
CA ARG A 48 -1.36 -7.94 -17.13
C ARG A 48 -2.02 -6.56 -17.32
N GLY A 49 -1.28 -5.53 -17.75
CA GLY A 49 -1.80 -4.18 -18.02
C GLY A 49 -1.88 -3.27 -16.79
N ASN A 50 -1.24 -3.62 -15.67
CA ASN A 50 -1.21 -2.74 -14.49
C ASN A 50 -0.33 -1.51 -14.74
N SER A 51 -0.79 -0.35 -14.25
CA SER A 51 -0.07 0.91 -14.44
C SER A 51 1.32 0.89 -13.78
N ALA A 52 2.26 1.68 -14.32
CA ALA A 52 3.60 1.82 -13.75
C ALA A 52 3.58 2.26 -12.27
N GLY A 53 2.57 3.05 -11.87
CA GLY A 53 2.35 3.44 -10.47
C GLY A 53 1.96 2.26 -9.57
N SER A 54 1.10 1.37 -10.05
CA SER A 54 0.73 0.14 -9.33
C SER A 54 1.93 -0.80 -9.18
N VAL A 55 2.68 -1.04 -10.26
CA VAL A 55 3.91 -1.85 -10.25
C VAL A 55 4.92 -1.28 -9.24
N ARG A 56 5.14 0.04 -9.25
CA ARG A 56 6.00 0.72 -8.27
C ARG A 56 5.55 0.50 -6.83
N SER A 57 4.25 0.63 -6.58
CA SER A 57 3.68 0.48 -5.25
C SER A 57 3.89 -0.93 -4.71
N TYR A 58 3.69 -1.94 -5.57
CA TYR A 58 3.94 -3.34 -5.23
C TYR A 58 5.42 -3.61 -4.98
N ALA A 59 6.33 -3.04 -5.79
CA ALA A 59 7.77 -3.16 -5.56
C ALA A 59 8.20 -2.66 -4.17
N TYR A 60 7.65 -1.53 -3.70
CA TYR A 60 7.92 -1.03 -2.34
C TYR A 60 7.33 -1.91 -1.22
N VAL A 61 6.19 -2.55 -1.46
CA VAL A 61 5.65 -3.54 -0.54
C VAL A 61 6.58 -4.75 -0.47
N LEU A 62 7.02 -5.27 -1.62
CA LEU A 62 7.87 -6.45 -1.68
C LEU A 62 9.25 -6.17 -1.09
N LEU A 63 9.85 -5.00 -1.31
CA LEU A 63 11.09 -4.63 -0.61
C LEU A 63 10.90 -4.64 0.91
N ARG A 64 9.77 -4.17 1.43
CA ARG A 64 9.46 -4.23 2.86
C ARG A 64 9.34 -5.68 3.34
N TRP A 65 8.70 -6.53 2.55
CA TRP A 65 8.55 -7.95 2.85
C TRP A 65 9.89 -8.68 2.90
N TRP A 66 10.78 -8.41 1.95
CA TRP A 66 12.12 -8.97 1.93
C TRP A 66 12.95 -8.55 3.16
N ARG A 67 12.87 -7.27 3.54
CA ARG A 67 13.50 -6.77 4.77
C ARG A 67 12.94 -7.44 6.02
N TRP A 68 11.63 -7.62 6.07
CA TRP A 68 10.95 -8.31 7.16
C TRP A 68 11.41 -9.77 7.28
N LEU A 69 11.37 -10.50 6.17
CA LEU A 69 11.76 -11.90 6.08
C LEU A 69 13.22 -12.12 6.51
N ALA A 70 14.13 -11.26 6.07
CA ALA A 70 15.52 -11.31 6.52
C ALA A 70 15.65 -11.04 8.03
N ALA A 71 14.90 -10.08 8.58
CA ALA A 71 14.92 -9.76 10.01
C ALA A 71 14.40 -10.92 10.88
N VAL A 72 13.48 -11.74 10.36
CA VAL A 72 12.96 -12.92 11.07
C VAL A 72 13.64 -14.24 10.67
N GLY A 73 14.63 -14.20 9.78
CA GLY A 73 15.41 -15.35 9.33
C GLY A 73 14.60 -16.38 8.54
N VAL A 74 13.65 -15.95 7.70
CA VAL A 74 12.79 -16.84 6.91
C VAL A 74 12.91 -16.52 5.43
N ASP A 75 13.14 -17.53 4.60
CA ASP A 75 13.14 -17.37 3.14
C ASP A 75 11.71 -17.17 2.60
N TRP A 76 11.58 -16.44 1.49
CA TRP A 76 10.28 -16.09 0.93
C TRP A 76 9.44 -17.31 0.54
N ASP A 77 10.09 -18.40 0.12
CA ASP A 77 9.50 -19.68 -0.28
C ASP A 77 9.19 -20.60 0.91
N ARG A 78 9.55 -20.19 2.13
CA ARG A 78 9.25 -20.90 3.40
C ARG A 78 8.31 -20.12 4.31
N ALA A 79 7.92 -18.91 3.91
CA ALA A 79 7.04 -18.06 4.69
C ALA A 79 5.67 -18.72 4.93
N THR A 80 5.16 -18.57 6.15
CA THR A 80 3.85 -19.09 6.53
C THR A 80 2.90 -17.95 6.93
N ALA A 81 1.66 -18.30 7.27
CA ALA A 81 0.71 -17.34 7.82
C ALA A 81 1.17 -16.71 9.15
N ALA A 82 2.14 -17.31 9.85
CA ALA A 82 2.73 -16.74 11.04
C ALA A 82 3.57 -15.49 10.70
N GLU A 83 4.44 -15.56 9.69
CA GLU A 83 5.27 -14.43 9.28
C GLU A 83 4.43 -13.24 8.78
N VAL A 84 3.31 -13.51 8.10
CA VAL A 84 2.39 -12.46 7.65
C VAL A 84 1.64 -11.82 8.82
N ARG A 85 1.18 -12.62 9.77
CA ARG A 85 0.54 -12.13 11.00
C ARG A 85 1.50 -11.23 11.79
N ASP A 86 2.71 -11.73 12.01
CA ASP A 86 3.74 -11.06 12.80
C ASP A 86 4.17 -9.75 12.12
N LEU A 87 4.28 -9.72 10.77
CA LEU A 87 4.48 -8.46 10.03
C LEU A 87 3.35 -7.47 10.27
N VAL A 88 2.09 -7.90 10.17
CA VAL A 88 0.94 -7.00 10.37
C VAL A 88 0.95 -6.41 11.78
N LEU A 89 1.25 -7.22 12.80
CA LEU A 89 1.41 -6.74 14.17
C LEU A 89 2.57 -5.75 14.28
N TRP A 90 3.73 -6.07 13.69
CA TRP A 90 4.88 -5.18 13.67
C TRP A 90 4.55 -3.82 13.03
N LEU A 91 3.82 -3.82 11.90
CA LEU A 91 3.36 -2.59 11.22
C LEU A 91 2.37 -1.77 12.05
N GLN A 92 1.62 -2.41 12.95
CA GLN A 92 0.71 -1.71 13.87
C GLN A 92 1.46 -1.10 15.06
N LEU A 93 2.49 -1.80 15.55
CA LEU A 93 3.25 -1.41 16.73
C LEU A 93 4.32 -0.35 16.43
N HIS A 94 4.95 -0.40 15.26
CA HIS A 94 6.14 0.40 14.99
C HIS A 94 5.85 1.69 14.22
N PRO A 95 6.51 2.80 14.57
CA PRO A 95 6.45 4.01 13.77
C PRO A 95 7.09 3.75 12.41
N LYS A 96 6.51 4.34 11.36
CA LYS A 96 7.06 4.19 10.02
C LYS A 96 8.39 4.94 9.89
N PRO A 97 9.36 4.38 9.16
CA PRO A 97 10.56 5.06 8.74
C PRO A 97 10.32 6.44 8.11
N ARG A 98 10.83 7.50 8.73
CA ARG A 98 10.96 8.80 8.07
C ARG A 98 12.17 8.83 7.16
N ARG A 99 12.00 9.39 5.96
CA ARG A 99 13.09 9.73 5.03
C ARG A 99 13.57 11.18 5.16
N SER A 100 12.73 12.06 5.70
CA SER A 100 13.02 13.47 5.90
C SER A 100 12.64 13.91 7.30
N ALA A 101 13.28 14.97 7.78
CA ALA A 101 12.92 15.62 9.02
C ALA A 101 11.45 16.09 8.98
N ARG A 102 10.81 16.11 10.15
CA ARG A 102 9.44 16.59 10.29
C ARG A 102 9.42 18.11 10.08
N THR A 103 8.57 18.58 9.17
CA THR A 103 8.40 20.03 8.88
C THR A 103 7.30 20.70 9.72
N LEU A 104 6.32 19.92 10.21
CA LEU A 104 5.18 20.41 10.98
C LEU A 104 5.32 20.07 12.48
N SER A 105 4.54 20.69 13.38
CA SER A 105 4.60 20.34 14.81
C SER A 105 4.25 18.86 15.06
N ALA A 106 4.84 18.27 16.09
CA ALA A 106 4.48 16.95 16.59
C ALA A 106 3.03 16.90 17.12
N ASP A 107 2.50 18.02 17.62
CA ASP A 107 1.13 18.13 18.16
C ASP A 107 0.05 17.95 17.09
N LEU A 108 0.42 18.14 15.82
CA LEU A 108 -0.49 17.96 14.69
C LEU A 108 -0.59 16.50 14.24
N VAL A 109 0.20 15.57 14.78
CA VAL A 109 0.23 14.17 14.30
C VAL A 109 -1.13 13.51 14.50
N GLY A 110 -1.69 12.95 13.42
CA GLY A 110 -2.96 12.24 13.45
C GLY A 110 -4.21 13.12 13.56
N THR A 111 -4.07 14.43 13.80
CA THR A 111 -5.19 15.38 13.89
C THR A 111 -5.74 15.75 12.51
N VAL A 112 -6.86 16.48 12.49
CA VAL A 112 -7.50 16.94 11.26
C VAL A 112 -7.35 18.45 11.15
N ASN A 113 -6.89 18.92 10.00
CA ASN A 113 -6.86 20.34 9.70
C ASN A 113 -8.30 20.88 9.62
N PRO A 114 -8.68 21.88 10.43
CA PRO A 114 -10.06 22.33 10.53
C PRO A 114 -10.55 23.05 9.27
N LYS A 115 -9.68 23.76 8.54
CA LYS A 115 -10.03 24.45 7.28
C LYS A 115 -10.27 23.49 6.11
N THR A 116 -9.43 22.45 5.98
CA THR A 116 -9.41 21.57 4.78
C THR A 116 -10.00 20.18 5.01
N GLY A 117 -10.26 19.81 6.26
CA GLY A 117 -10.63 18.44 6.66
C GLY A 117 -9.53 17.40 6.38
N LYS A 118 -8.32 17.82 6.01
CA LYS A 118 -7.20 16.92 5.70
C LYS A 118 -6.58 16.42 7.00
N GLN A 119 -6.49 15.10 7.15
CA GLN A 119 -5.76 14.52 8.27
C GLN A 119 -4.26 14.74 8.08
N TYR A 120 -3.59 15.22 9.12
CA TYR A 120 -2.14 15.24 9.18
C TYR A 120 -1.58 13.82 9.25
N LEU A 121 -0.40 13.63 8.69
CA LEU A 121 0.19 12.32 8.57
C LEU A 121 0.60 11.79 9.96
N ASP A 122 0.08 10.61 10.31
CA ASP A 122 0.47 9.88 11.53
C ASP A 122 1.94 9.45 11.46
N ASP A 123 2.56 9.14 12.59
CA ASP A 123 3.86 8.50 12.66
C ASP A 123 3.78 6.99 12.39
N HIS A 124 2.62 6.37 12.53
CA HIS A 124 2.42 4.94 12.29
C HIS A 124 1.94 4.65 10.86
N TYR A 125 1.93 3.36 10.51
CA TYR A 125 1.35 2.90 9.26
C TYR A 125 -0.17 2.98 9.31
N ALA A 126 -0.77 3.67 8.35
CA ALA A 126 -2.23 3.75 8.26
C ALA A 126 -2.83 2.37 7.92
N ALA A 127 -4.04 2.10 8.39
CA ALA A 127 -4.78 0.86 8.08
C ALA A 127 -4.88 0.57 6.56
N ARG A 128 -5.01 1.63 5.73
CA ARG A 128 -5.00 1.49 4.26
C ARG A 128 -3.65 1.00 3.73
N THR A 129 -2.53 1.43 4.32
CA THR A 129 -1.19 0.98 3.94
C THR A 129 -1.00 -0.50 4.29
N ILE A 130 -1.46 -0.94 5.46
CA ILE A 130 -1.41 -2.36 5.87
C ILE A 130 -2.27 -3.21 4.93
N ARG A 131 -3.49 -2.75 4.58
CA ARG A 131 -4.33 -3.45 3.60
C ARG A 131 -3.67 -3.56 2.22
N HIS A 132 -3.03 -2.49 1.74
CA HIS A 132 -2.31 -2.52 0.48
C HIS A 132 -1.10 -3.46 0.53
N ASN A 133 -0.37 -3.46 1.66
CA ASN A 133 0.73 -4.41 1.89
C ASN A 133 0.22 -5.86 1.76
N ASN A 134 -0.81 -6.23 2.51
CA ASN A 134 -1.38 -7.57 2.46
C ASN A 134 -1.90 -7.94 1.06
N ALA A 135 -2.50 -7.00 0.32
CA ALA A 135 -2.98 -7.24 -1.04
C ALA A 135 -1.84 -7.53 -2.02
N ALA A 136 -0.74 -6.78 -1.93
CA ALA A 136 0.43 -7.02 -2.76
C ALA A 136 1.15 -8.34 -2.40
N LEU A 137 1.20 -8.71 -1.11
CA LEU A 137 1.71 -10.03 -0.71
C LEU A 137 0.82 -11.17 -1.21
N ALA A 138 -0.51 -11.02 -1.08
CA ALA A 138 -1.45 -12.03 -1.57
C ALA A 138 -1.25 -12.26 -3.07
N SER A 139 -1.20 -11.19 -3.87
CA SER A 139 -1.00 -11.26 -5.31
C SER A 139 0.37 -11.86 -5.69
N PHE A 140 1.43 -11.54 -4.95
CA PHE A 140 2.76 -12.11 -5.16
C PHE A 140 2.78 -13.63 -4.91
N TYR A 141 2.19 -14.09 -3.81
CA TYR A 141 2.15 -15.52 -3.50
C TYR A 141 1.12 -16.29 -4.33
N GLU A 142 0.04 -15.66 -4.79
CA GLU A 142 -0.90 -16.23 -5.76
C GLU A 142 -0.17 -16.53 -7.08
N TYR A 143 0.61 -15.58 -7.60
CA TYR A 143 1.43 -15.77 -8.79
C TYR A 143 2.42 -16.94 -8.67
N TRP A 144 3.13 -17.07 -7.54
CA TRP A 144 4.08 -18.16 -7.36
C TRP A 144 3.41 -19.52 -7.16
N ALA A 145 2.25 -19.55 -6.49
CA ALA A 145 1.45 -20.75 -6.34
C ALA A 145 0.93 -21.28 -7.70
N GLU A 146 0.53 -20.38 -8.62
CA GLU A 146 0.14 -20.74 -10.00
C GLU A 146 1.29 -21.43 -10.77
N GLN A 147 2.55 -21.12 -10.42
CA GLN A 147 3.75 -21.73 -11.02
C GLN A 147 4.24 -22.98 -10.27
N GLY A 148 3.54 -23.43 -9.23
CA GLY A 148 3.97 -24.56 -8.40
C GLY A 148 5.27 -24.30 -7.62
N ARG A 149 5.59 -23.03 -7.34
CA ARG A 149 6.79 -22.61 -6.60
C ARG A 149 6.41 -21.77 -5.38
N GLY A 150 7.37 -21.57 -4.47
CA GLY A 150 7.13 -20.86 -3.21
C GLY A 150 6.63 -21.79 -2.10
N PRO A 151 6.01 -21.24 -1.05
CA PRO A 151 5.55 -22.05 0.09
C PRO A 151 4.42 -23.00 -0.32
N VAL A 152 4.34 -24.16 0.36
CA VAL A 152 3.31 -25.19 0.14
C VAL A 152 1.89 -24.61 0.21
N MET A 153 1.68 -23.64 1.07
CA MET A 153 0.41 -22.92 1.22
C MET A 153 0.66 -21.43 1.12
N ASN A 154 -0.18 -20.69 0.39
CA ASN A 154 -0.08 -19.23 0.33
C ASN A 154 -0.15 -18.65 1.75
N PRO A 155 0.89 -17.92 2.22
CA PRO A 155 0.95 -17.43 3.58
C PRO A 155 -0.08 -16.32 3.86
N VAL A 156 -0.61 -15.66 2.83
CA VAL A 156 -1.62 -14.60 2.97
C VAL A 156 -3.03 -15.19 2.88
N LEU A 157 -3.48 -15.75 4.00
CA LEU A 157 -4.76 -16.43 4.07
C LEU A 157 -5.97 -15.49 3.93
N ARG A 158 -7.01 -15.99 3.27
CA ARG A 158 -8.34 -15.36 3.24
C ARG A 158 -9.14 -15.77 4.49
N ALA A 159 -9.87 -14.82 5.07
CA ALA A 159 -10.84 -15.06 6.13
C ALA A 159 -11.99 -15.91 5.58
N GLY A 160 -12.45 -16.90 6.35
CA GLY A 160 -13.62 -17.71 6.01
C GLY A 160 -13.35 -19.06 5.35
N GLY A 161 -12.07 -19.44 5.14
CA GLY A 161 -11.60 -20.81 4.87
C GLY A 161 -12.34 -21.59 3.77
N GLY A 162 -11.78 -21.66 2.56
CA GLY A 162 -12.09 -22.67 1.52
C GLY A 162 -13.54 -22.73 0.98
N ARG A 163 -14.49 -22.07 1.62
CA ARG A 163 -15.89 -22.09 1.22
C ARG A 163 -16.06 -21.21 0.00
N ARG A 164 -16.71 -21.77 -1.03
CA ARG A 164 -17.05 -21.02 -2.25
C ARG A 164 -17.84 -19.77 -1.84
N PRO A 165 -17.39 -18.57 -2.26
CA PRO A 165 -18.12 -17.36 -1.96
C PRO A 165 -19.57 -17.50 -2.39
N ASN A 166 -20.51 -17.13 -1.53
CA ASN A 166 -21.94 -17.14 -1.86
C ASN A 166 -22.53 -18.52 -2.27
N ALA A 167 -21.90 -19.65 -1.91
CA ALA A 167 -22.37 -21.00 -2.30
C ALA A 167 -23.82 -21.33 -1.88
N HIS A 168 -24.35 -20.64 -0.86
CA HIS A 168 -25.74 -20.77 -0.40
C HIS A 168 -26.45 -19.41 -0.39
N HIS A 169 -26.07 -18.53 -1.31
CA HIS A 169 -26.63 -17.18 -1.35
C HIS A 169 -28.10 -17.21 -1.76
N ASN A 170 -28.92 -16.52 -0.97
CA ASN A 170 -30.32 -16.30 -1.30
C ASN A 170 -30.41 -15.26 -2.44
N PRO A 171 -31.01 -15.59 -3.60
CA PRO A 171 -31.15 -14.66 -4.74
C PRO A 171 -31.87 -13.34 -4.40
N MET A 172 -32.67 -13.31 -3.33
CA MET A 172 -33.40 -12.11 -2.89
C MET A 172 -32.54 -11.15 -2.05
N MET A 173 -31.30 -11.52 -1.72
CA MET A 173 -30.37 -10.66 -0.99
C MET A 173 -29.29 -10.13 -1.92
N PRO A 174 -28.73 -8.93 -1.65
CA PRO A 174 -27.56 -8.47 -2.39
C PRO A 174 -26.33 -9.30 -2.03
N PHE A 175 -25.49 -9.58 -3.04
CA PHE A 175 -24.20 -10.22 -2.84
C PHE A 175 -23.34 -9.42 -1.86
N ARG A 176 -22.77 -10.11 -0.87
CA ARG A 176 -21.81 -9.49 0.07
C ARG A 176 -20.38 -9.74 -0.42
N PRO A 177 -19.49 -8.76 -0.32
CA PRO A 177 -18.08 -8.97 -0.63
C PRO A 177 -17.45 -9.94 0.38
N GLU A 178 -17.20 -11.17 -0.08
CA GLU A 178 -16.50 -12.24 0.63
C GLU A 178 -15.03 -12.33 0.18
N GLY A 179 -14.21 -13.14 0.86
CA GLY A 179 -12.79 -13.33 0.50
C GLY A 179 -11.83 -12.25 1.04
N LYS A 180 -12.19 -11.59 2.14
CA LYS A 180 -11.32 -10.62 2.83
C LYS A 180 -10.03 -11.30 3.31
N LEU A 181 -8.88 -10.67 3.16
CA LEU A 181 -7.64 -11.18 3.76
C LEU A 181 -7.75 -11.20 5.29
N ARG A 182 -7.25 -12.26 5.92
CA ARG A 182 -7.43 -12.56 7.35
C ARG A 182 -6.96 -11.44 8.28
N TYR A 183 -5.84 -10.81 7.94
CA TYR A 183 -5.19 -9.78 8.78
C TYR A 183 -5.39 -8.35 8.25
N ASN A 184 -6.42 -8.12 7.44
CA ASN A 184 -6.74 -6.75 7.00
C ASN A 184 -7.40 -5.94 8.11
N PRO A 185 -6.81 -4.80 8.52
CA PRO A 185 -7.44 -3.93 9.51
C PRO A 185 -8.72 -3.29 8.94
N LYS A 186 -9.66 -2.97 9.84
CA LYS A 186 -10.88 -2.23 9.47
C LYS A 186 -10.50 -0.79 9.07
N VAL A 187 -11.07 -0.31 7.97
CA VAL A 187 -10.90 1.07 7.51
C VAL A 187 -12.25 1.77 7.60
N PRO A 188 -12.38 2.85 8.38
CA PRO A 188 -13.63 3.59 8.48
C PRO A 188 -13.96 4.27 7.15
N ARG A 189 -15.25 4.27 6.78
CA ARG A 189 -15.74 5.08 5.66
C ARG A 189 -15.65 6.55 6.06
N ARG A 190 -14.98 7.36 5.24
CA ARG A 190 -14.87 8.81 5.45
C ARG A 190 -15.74 9.54 4.45
N ARG A 191 -16.33 10.64 4.88
CA ARG A 191 -17.02 11.57 3.97
C ARG A 191 -15.97 12.24 3.05
N PRO A 192 -16.34 12.60 1.81
CA PRO A 192 -15.51 13.46 0.98
C PRO A 192 -15.13 14.74 1.74
N ARG A 193 -13.92 15.24 1.48
CA ARG A 193 -13.50 16.55 2.02
C ARG A 193 -14.02 17.64 1.09
N ALA A 194 -14.40 18.76 1.65
CA ALA A 194 -14.80 19.96 0.93
C ALA A 194 -14.11 21.18 1.57
N LEU A 195 -13.77 22.16 0.76
CA LEU A 195 -13.44 23.52 1.20
C LEU A 195 -14.75 24.29 1.34
N THR A 196 -14.81 25.27 2.24
CA THR A 196 -15.91 26.24 2.25
C THR A 196 -15.70 27.25 1.12
N ASP A 197 -16.77 27.94 0.71
CA ASP A 197 -16.69 28.95 -0.35
C ASP A 197 -15.73 30.08 0.04
N GLU A 198 -15.72 30.50 1.30
CA GLU A 198 -14.79 31.54 1.78
C GLU A 198 -13.33 31.08 1.72
N ALA A 199 -13.06 29.80 2.06
CA ALA A 199 -11.72 29.24 1.98
C ALA A 199 -11.27 29.04 0.53
N TRP A 200 -12.21 28.84 -0.40
CA TRP A 200 -11.94 28.80 -1.82
C TRP A 200 -11.59 30.19 -2.34
N ASP A 201 -12.36 31.22 -2.00
CA ASP A 201 -12.11 32.59 -2.41
C ASP A 201 -10.75 33.08 -1.87
N GLU A 202 -10.45 32.84 -0.58
CA GLU A 202 -9.14 33.14 0.03
C GLU A 202 -8.00 32.48 -0.77
N LEU A 203 -8.13 31.20 -1.11
CA LEU A 203 -7.14 30.50 -1.91
C LEU A 203 -7.00 31.09 -3.31
N PHE A 204 -8.11 31.35 -3.99
CA PHE A 204 -8.13 31.81 -5.38
C PHE A 204 -7.50 33.21 -5.52
N ASP A 205 -7.77 34.10 -4.57
CA ASP A 205 -7.23 35.45 -4.55
C ASP A 205 -5.72 35.50 -4.33
N THR A 206 -5.15 34.55 -3.56
CA THR A 206 -3.69 34.47 -3.36
C THR A 206 -2.91 34.05 -4.61
N LEU A 207 -3.57 33.47 -5.62
CA LEU A 207 -2.90 33.02 -6.84
C LEU A 207 -2.51 34.23 -7.70
N THR A 208 -1.21 34.35 -7.97
CA THR A 208 -0.64 35.47 -8.74
C THR A 208 -0.60 35.21 -10.26
N CYS A 209 -0.81 33.98 -10.71
CA CYS A 209 -0.73 33.60 -12.12
C CYS A 209 -2.10 33.17 -12.68
N HIS A 210 -2.49 33.72 -13.84
CA HIS A 210 -3.70 33.32 -14.57
C HIS A 210 -3.73 31.83 -14.93
N ARG A 211 -2.56 31.23 -15.21
CA ARG A 211 -2.46 29.79 -15.47
C ARG A 211 -2.94 28.98 -14.28
N ASP A 212 -2.44 29.28 -13.09
CA ASP A 212 -2.74 28.51 -11.88
C ASP A 212 -4.21 28.71 -11.46
N ARG A 213 -4.75 29.93 -11.64
CA ARG A 213 -6.19 30.22 -11.50
C ARG A 213 -7.03 29.37 -12.46
N ALA A 214 -6.67 29.31 -13.74
CA ALA A 214 -7.38 28.52 -14.74
C ALA A 214 -7.33 27.01 -14.42
N LEU A 215 -6.17 26.50 -14.00
CA LEU A 215 -5.99 25.09 -13.62
C LEU A 215 -6.88 24.71 -12.43
N LEU A 216 -6.92 25.52 -11.37
CA LEU A 216 -7.78 25.24 -10.21
C LEU A 216 -9.26 25.39 -10.53
N ALA A 217 -9.66 26.44 -11.24
CA ALA A 217 -11.05 26.64 -11.64
C ALA A 217 -11.56 25.46 -12.47
N LEU A 218 -10.79 25.03 -13.48
CA LEU A 218 -11.11 23.85 -14.28
C LEU A 218 -11.30 22.61 -13.42
N THR A 219 -10.33 22.33 -12.53
CA THR A 219 -10.33 21.16 -11.63
C THR A 219 -11.57 21.12 -10.74
N VAL A 220 -11.97 22.26 -10.16
CA VAL A 220 -13.13 22.34 -9.26
C VAL A 220 -14.44 22.21 -10.05
N SER A 221 -14.54 22.83 -11.22
CA SER A 221 -15.76 22.80 -12.03
C SER A 221 -16.07 21.43 -12.64
N ASN A 222 -15.06 20.64 -13.00
CA ASN A 222 -15.26 19.34 -13.66
C ASN A 222 -14.88 18.12 -12.81
N GLY A 223 -14.22 18.30 -11.67
CA GLY A 223 -13.76 17.21 -10.80
C GLY A 223 -12.63 16.37 -11.40
N ALA A 224 -11.90 16.87 -12.39
CA ALA A 224 -10.80 16.16 -13.03
C ALA A 224 -9.64 15.92 -12.05
N ARG A 225 -8.92 14.82 -12.26
CA ARG A 225 -7.69 14.51 -11.52
C ARG A 225 -6.55 15.39 -12.02
N ALA A 226 -5.58 15.65 -11.16
CA ALA A 226 -4.39 16.40 -11.53
C ALA A 226 -3.68 15.84 -12.78
N SER A 227 -3.64 14.52 -12.96
CA SER A 227 -3.08 13.89 -14.17
C SER A 227 -3.91 14.18 -15.43
N GLU A 228 -5.23 14.27 -15.32
CA GLU A 228 -6.10 14.55 -16.47
C GLU A 228 -6.01 16.02 -16.89
N VAL A 229 -5.79 16.93 -15.93
CA VAL A 229 -5.61 18.36 -16.19
C VAL A 229 -4.24 18.67 -16.79
N LEU A 230 -3.20 17.92 -16.41
CA LEU A 230 -1.82 18.18 -16.83
C LEU A 230 -1.38 17.42 -18.09
N GLY A 231 -2.11 16.35 -18.48
CA GLY A 231 -1.73 15.46 -19.58
C GLY A 231 -0.87 14.29 -19.11
#